data_AF-X0I9V9-F1
#
_entry.id   AF-X0I9V9-F1
#
_cell.length_a   1.000
_cell.length_b   1.000
_cell.length_c   1.000
_cell.angle_alpha   90.00
_cell.angle_beta   90.00
_cell.angle_gamma   90.00
#
_symmetry.space_group_name_H-M   'P 1'
#
loop_
_entity.id
_entity.type
_entity.pdbx_description
1 polymer ?
#
loop_
_entity_poly.entity_id
_entity_poly.type
_entity_poly.pdbx_seq_one_letter_code
_entity_poly.pdbx_strand_id
1 'polypeptide(L)'
;MCVSSVVVDEIKRIIKTSEITKEDDSKWPQKNKDGRQELEIRIGNDHIAFETAKIGSLVDVTESADPEGLRVFYYLVQDLKALVFSLIALHFKIKPI
;
A
#
# COMPACT_ATOMS: atom_id res chain seq x y z
N MET A 1 -0.27 -8.11 19.26
CA MET A 1 1.07 -8.46 18.75
C MET A 1 1.91 -7.20 18.77
N CYS A 2 3.09 -7.24 19.37
CA CYS A 2 4.10 -6.21 19.17
C CYS A 2 5.13 -6.79 18.18
N VAL A 3 5.65 -5.96 17.28
CA VAL A 3 6.73 -6.36 16.37
C VAL A 3 8.05 -5.78 16.85
N SER A 4 9.16 -6.44 16.51
CA SER A 4 10.49 -5.92 16.83
C SER A 4 10.81 -4.66 16.03
N SER A 5 11.76 -3.86 16.51
CA SER A 5 12.25 -2.67 15.78
C SER A 5 12.74 -3.02 14.36
N VAL A 6 13.32 -4.21 14.17
CA VAL A 6 13.79 -4.69 12.86
C VAL A 6 12.65 -4.78 11.85
N VAL A 7 11.46 -5.25 12.25
CA VAL A 7 10.28 -5.30 11.38
C VAL A 7 9.82 -3.88 11.03
N VAL A 8 9.84 -2.97 12.01
CA VAL A 8 9.49 -1.56 11.79
C VAL A 8 10.45 -0.90 10.80
N ASP A 9 11.75 -1.16 10.92
CA ASP A 9 12.75 -0.60 10.02
C ASP A 9 12.64 -1.18 8.60
N GLU A 10 12.24 -2.45 8.48
CA GLU A 10 11.94 -3.05 7.18
C GLU A 10 10.70 -2.45 6.52
N ILE A 11 9.63 -2.18 7.27
CA ILE A 11 8.45 -1.45 6.76
C ILE A 11 8.88 -0.06 6.24
N LYS A 12 9.70 0.67 7.00
CA LYS A 12 10.23 1.96 6.55
C LYS A 12 11.08 1.81 5.28
N ARG A 13 11.89 0.75 5.17
CA ARG A 13 12.71 0.48 3.98
C ARG A 13 11.84 0.21 2.76
N ILE A 14 10.79 -0.61 2.89
CA ILE A 14 9.83 -0.90 1.82
C ILE A 14 9.17 0.41 1.32
N ILE A 15 8.64 1.22 2.25
CA ILE A 15 8.00 2.51 1.93
C ILE A 15 8.97 3.47 1.21
N LYS A 16 10.21 3.59 1.70
CA LYS A 16 11.21 4.47 1.08
C LYS A 16 11.64 3.99 -0.30
N THR A 17 11.78 2.67 -0.48
CA THR A 17 12.23 2.06 -1.74
C THR A 17 11.15 2.16 -2.82
N SER A 18 9.86 2.16 -2.43
CA SER A 18 8.77 2.32 -3.39
C SER A 18 8.63 3.75 -3.89
N GLU A 19 9.27 4.75 -3.27
CA GLU A 19 9.14 6.17 -3.62
C GLU A 19 7.71 6.73 -3.55
N ILE A 20 6.80 6.04 -2.84
CA ILE A 20 5.36 6.38 -2.76
C ILE A 20 5.09 7.80 -2.24
N THR A 21 6.01 8.36 -1.46
CA THR A 21 5.90 9.73 -0.91
C THR A 21 6.07 10.82 -1.97
N LYS A 22 6.47 10.46 -3.20
CA LYS A 22 6.57 11.37 -4.34
C LYS A 22 5.33 11.35 -5.23
N GLU A 23 4.40 10.43 -4.99
CA GLU A 23 3.18 10.27 -5.78
C GLU A 23 2.04 11.15 -5.27
N ASP A 24 1.02 11.35 -6.11
CA ASP A 24 -0.15 12.18 -5.82
C ASP A 24 -1.43 11.51 -6.36
N ASP A 25 -2.48 11.45 -5.55
CA ASP A 25 -3.72 10.73 -5.86
C ASP A 25 -4.77 11.58 -6.58
N SER A 26 -4.48 12.84 -6.93
CA SER A 26 -5.47 13.76 -7.55
C SER A 26 -6.07 13.26 -8.86
N LYS A 27 -5.34 12.38 -9.57
CA LYS A 27 -5.78 11.77 -10.84
C LYS A 27 -6.23 10.32 -10.67
N TRP A 28 -6.20 9.78 -9.46
CA TRP A 28 -6.55 8.40 -9.22
C TRP A 28 -8.08 8.21 -9.28
N PRO A 29 -8.57 7.03 -9.69
CA PRO A 29 -9.99 6.71 -9.71
C PRO A 29 -10.63 6.97 -8.34
N GLN A 30 -11.70 7.73 -8.31
CA GLN A 30 -12.41 8.05 -7.08
C GLN A 30 -13.25 6.87 -6.58
N LYS A 31 -13.49 6.79 -5.27
CA LYS A 31 -14.31 5.73 -4.66
C LYS A 31 -15.63 5.50 -5.40
N ASN A 32 -15.96 4.23 -5.62
CA ASN A 32 -17.15 3.84 -6.37
C ASN A 32 -17.93 2.74 -5.62
N LYS A 33 -18.90 2.10 -6.29
CA LYS A 33 -19.74 1.05 -5.70
C LYS A 33 -18.95 -0.21 -5.34
N ASP A 34 -17.81 -0.46 -5.98
CA ASP A 34 -16.97 -1.64 -5.77
C ASP A 34 -16.04 -1.51 -4.56
N GLY A 35 -15.93 -0.29 -4.02
CA GLY A 35 -15.25 0.01 -2.77
C GLY A 35 -14.22 1.13 -2.89
N ARG A 36 -13.37 1.23 -1.87
CA ARG A 36 -12.27 2.19 -1.77
C ARG A 36 -11.05 1.57 -1.11
N GLN A 37 -9.88 2.13 -1.39
CA GLN A 37 -8.61 1.83 -0.75
C GLN A 37 -8.04 3.14 -0.18
N GLU A 38 -7.55 3.06 1.04
CA GLU A 38 -6.95 4.17 1.77
C GLU A 38 -5.54 3.76 2.19
N LEU A 39 -4.57 4.66 2.03
CA LEU A 39 -3.20 4.49 2.53
C LEU A 39 -2.75 5.79 3.17
N GLU A 40 -2.48 5.74 4.47
CA GLU A 40 -1.90 6.86 5.20
C GLU A 40 -0.53 6.45 5.75
N ILE A 41 0.49 7.25 5.44
CA ILE A 41 1.86 7.03 5.88
C ILE A 41 2.40 8.31 6.48
N ARG A 42 2.92 8.21 7.71
CA ARG A 42 3.70 9.26 8.36
C ARG A 42 5.10 8.75 8.69
N ILE A 43 6.11 9.29 8.04
CA ILE A 43 7.51 8.86 8.21
C ILE A 43 8.44 10.07 8.26
N GLY A 44 9.09 10.28 9.41
CA GLY A 44 9.88 11.49 9.62
C GLY A 44 9.00 12.75 9.52
N ASN A 45 9.32 13.60 8.54
CA ASN A 45 8.56 14.83 8.25
C ASN A 45 7.54 14.64 7.11
N ASP A 46 7.56 13.50 6.43
CA ASP A 46 6.67 13.24 5.31
C ASP A 46 5.34 12.68 5.82
N HIS A 47 4.25 13.20 5.28
CA HIS A 47 2.90 12.72 5.52
C HIS A 47 2.15 12.67 4.20
N ILE A 48 1.67 11.48 3.84
CA ILE A 48 0.80 11.25 2.70
C ILE A 48 -0.47 10.55 3.16
N ALA A 49 -1.57 10.87 2.50
CA ALA A 49 -2.85 10.22 2.68
C ALA A 49 -3.52 10.11 1.31
N PHE A 50 -3.69 8.88 0.83
CA PHE A 50 -4.30 8.60 -0.47
C PHE A 50 -5.66 7.93 -0.31
N GLU A 51 -6.61 8.29 -1.18
CA GLU A 51 -7.90 7.62 -1.37
C GLU A 51 -8.10 7.28 -2.85
N THR A 52 -8.33 6.01 -3.16
CA THR A 52 -8.65 5.56 -4.53
C THR A 52 -9.75 4.49 -4.54
N ALA A 53 -10.37 4.26 -5.69
CA ALA A 53 -11.23 3.10 -5.92
C ALA A 53 -10.47 1.79 -5.73
N LYS A 54 -11.20 0.69 -5.58
CA LYS A 54 -10.61 -0.64 -5.51
C LYS A 54 -9.96 -1.00 -6.85
N ILE A 55 -8.67 -1.34 -6.82
CA ILE A 55 -7.88 -1.78 -7.97
C ILE A 55 -7.88 -3.31 -7.99
N GLY A 56 -8.42 -3.92 -9.05
CA GLY A 56 -8.51 -5.38 -9.17
C GLY A 56 -7.27 -6.01 -9.82
N SER A 57 -6.65 -5.30 -10.77
CA SER A 57 -5.60 -5.83 -11.63
C SER A 57 -4.66 -4.75 -12.16
N LEU A 58 -3.56 -5.17 -12.81
CA LEU A 58 -2.68 -4.26 -13.54
C LEU A 58 -3.32 -3.64 -14.79
N VAL A 59 -4.44 -4.21 -15.28
CA VAL A 59 -5.21 -3.62 -16.39
C VAL A 59 -5.82 -2.30 -15.91
N ASP A 60 -6.47 -2.31 -14.74
CA ASP A 60 -7.08 -1.11 -14.13
C ASP A 60 -6.03 -0.01 -13.88
N VAL A 61 -4.80 -0.40 -13.53
CA VAL A 61 -3.66 0.53 -13.38
C VAL A 61 -3.27 1.13 -14.73
N THR A 62 -3.17 0.30 -15.77
CA THR A 62 -2.71 0.72 -17.10
C THR A 62 -3.71 1.63 -17.80
N GLU A 63 -5.00 1.44 -17.55
CA GLU A 63 -6.10 2.24 -18.12
C GLU A 63 -6.41 3.52 -17.32
N SER A 64 -5.69 3.76 -16.21
CA SER A 64 -5.90 4.93 -15.36
C SER A 64 -5.31 6.22 -15.94
N ALA A 65 -5.70 7.37 -15.37
CA ALA A 65 -5.15 8.68 -15.73
C ALA A 65 -3.73 8.93 -15.16
N ASP A 66 -3.26 8.06 -14.26
CA ASP A 66 -1.91 8.07 -13.72
C ASP A 66 -1.35 6.64 -13.54
N PRO A 67 -0.95 5.97 -14.64
CA PRO A 67 -0.51 4.57 -14.58
C PRO A 67 0.82 4.36 -13.85
N GLU A 68 1.65 5.39 -13.70
CA GLU A 68 2.94 5.29 -13.02
C GLU A 68 2.75 5.32 -11.50
N GLY A 69 2.09 6.35 -10.98
CA GLY A 69 1.82 6.46 -9.55
C GLY A 69 0.93 5.34 -9.01
N LEU A 70 -0.12 4.96 -9.75
CA LEU A 70 -0.96 3.82 -9.35
C LEU A 70 -0.23 2.48 -9.38
N ARG A 71 0.78 2.31 -10.24
CA ARG A 71 1.61 1.11 -10.25
C ARG A 71 2.49 1.03 -9.00
N VAL A 72 3.07 2.16 -8.59
CA VAL A 72 3.82 2.27 -7.34
C VAL A 72 2.94 1.92 -6.15
N PHE A 73 1.74 2.51 -6.08
CA PHE A 73 0.74 2.20 -5.04
C PHE A 73 0.35 0.72 -5.04
N TYR A 74 0.05 0.16 -6.20
CA TYR A 74 -0.39 -1.22 -6.36
C TYR A 74 0.65 -2.22 -5.82
N TYR A 75 1.92 -2.06 -6.19
CA TYR A 75 2.98 -2.96 -5.71
C TYR A 75 3.31 -2.74 -4.24
N LEU A 76 3.35 -1.49 -3.75
CA LEU A 76 3.57 -1.23 -2.33
C LEU A 76 2.50 -1.90 -1.46
N VAL A 77 1.23 -1.80 -1.84
CA VAL A 77 0.13 -2.44 -1.11
C VAL A 77 0.31 -3.96 -1.09
N GLN A 78 0.80 -4.57 -2.17
CA GLN A 78 1.09 -6.01 -2.20
C GLN A 78 2.23 -6.40 -1.26
N ASP A 79 3.34 -5.67 -1.27
CA ASP A 79 4.49 -5.93 -0.39
C ASP A 79 4.08 -5.81 1.08
N LEU A 80 3.33 -4.76 1.44
CA LEU A 80 2.82 -4.57 2.79
C LEU A 80 1.85 -5.69 3.21
N LYS A 81 0.93 -6.08 2.33
CA LYS A 81 0.01 -7.21 2.60
C LYS A 81 0.78 -8.51 2.80
N ALA A 82 1.75 -8.81 1.94
CA ALA A 82 2.57 -10.01 2.04
C ALA A 82 3.32 -10.09 3.37
N LEU A 83 3.93 -8.99 3.80
CA LEU A 83 4.60 -8.91 5.10
C LEU A 83 3.61 -9.11 6.26
N VAL A 84 2.50 -8.38 6.27
CA VAL A 84 1.50 -8.45 7.35
C VAL A 84 0.86 -9.84 7.43
N PHE A 85 0.49 -10.43 6.30
CA PHE A 85 -0.07 -11.78 6.25
C PHE A 85 0.93 -12.82 6.75
N SER A 86 2.20 -12.71 6.39
CA SER A 86 3.25 -13.62 6.88
C SER A 86 3.41 -13.53 8.40
N LEU A 87 3.42 -12.32 8.95
CA LEU A 87 3.52 -12.07 10.40
C LEU A 87 2.31 -12.65 11.16
N ILE A 88 1.10 -12.38 10.68
CA ILE A 88 -0.14 -12.90 11.28
C ILE A 88 -0.15 -14.43 11.21
N ALA A 89 0.15 -15.01 10.04
CA ALA A 89 0.12 -16.44 9.84
C ALA A 89 1.08 -17.18 10.76
N LEU A 90 2.32 -16.71 10.85
CA LEU A 90 3.37 -17.35 11.63
C LEU A 90 3.15 -17.21 13.15
N HIS A 91 2.66 -16.06 13.59
CA HIS A 91 2.45 -15.77 15.01
C HIS A 91 1.19 -16.42 15.57
N PHE A 92 0.07 -16.32 14.85
CA PHE A 92 -1.22 -16.84 15.31
C PHE A 92 -1.50 -18.27 14.83
N LYS A 93 -0.69 -18.81 13.90
CA LYS A 93 -0.90 -20.13 13.28
C LYS A 93 -2.26 -20.26 12.57
N ILE A 94 -2.72 -19.17 11.96
CA ILE A 94 -3.95 -19.12 11.17
C ILE A 94 -3.63 -18.78 9.71
N LYS A 95 -4.57 -19.04 8.80
CA LYS A 95 -4.49 -18.57 7.42
C LYS A 95 -5.14 -17.17 7.34
N PRO A 96 -4.38 -16.10 7.08
CA PRO A 96 -4.95 -14.79 6.78
C PRO A 96 -5.72 -14.89 5.46
N ILE A 97 -6.95 -14.36 5.43
CA ILE A 97 -7.84 -14.37 4.25
C ILE A 97 -7.98 -12.93 3.77
#